data_AF-A0A943RBD4-F1
#
_entry.id   AF-A0A943RBD4-F1
#
_cell.length_a   1.000
_cell.length_b   1.000
_cell.length_c   1.000
_cell.angle_alpha   90.00
_cell.angle_beta   90.00
_cell.angle_gamma   90.00
#
_symmetry.space_group_name_H-M   'P 1'
#
loop_
_entity.id
_entity.type
_entity.pdbx_description
1 polymer ?
#
loop_
_entity_poly.entity_id
_entity_poly.type
_entity_poly.pdbx_seq_one_letter_code
_entity_poly.pdbx_strand_id
1 'polypeptide(L)' 'MHCLKVSSKSSPASVAGAVAGMIKDGVPVEIQSVGAGAVNQAVKAIAISRGFLSPVGIDIVCIPSF' A
#
# COMPACT_ATOMS: atom_id res chain seq x y z
N MET A 1 -15.59 2.39 3.76
CA MET A 1 -14.12 2.49 3.73
C MET A 1 -13.58 1.15 3.28
N HIS A 2 -12.82 1.12 2.17
CA HIS A 2 -12.25 -0.12 1.64
C HIS A 2 -10.81 -0.25 2.15
N CYS A 3 -10.62 -1.04 3.21
CA CYS A 3 -9.35 -1.21 3.89
C CYS A 3 -8.59 -2.42 3.32
N LEU A 4 -7.34 -2.22 2.91
CA LEU A 4 -6.45 -3.29 2.48
C LEU A 4 -5.85 -3.99 3.70
N LYS A 5 -6.35 -5.18 4.00
CA LYS A 5 -5.82 -6.03 5.06
C LYS A 5 -4.56 -6.76 4.58
N VAL A 6 -3.44 -6.49 5.22
CA VAL A 6 -2.14 -7.08 4.91
C VAL A 6 -1.76 -8.07 6.02
N SER A 7 -1.27 -9.24 5.61
CA SER A 7 -0.76 -10.29 6.49
C SER A 7 0.72 -10.55 6.21
N SER A 8 1.38 -11.35 7.04
CA SER A 8 2.76 -11.79 6.79
C SER A 8 2.94 -12.60 5.50
N LYS A 9 1.85 -13.18 4.96
CA LYS A 9 1.85 -13.97 3.72
C LYS A 9 1.47 -13.14 2.49
N SER A 10 1.03 -11.89 2.67
CA SER A 10 0.65 -11.03 1.56
C SER A 10 1.87 -10.72 0.68
N SER A 11 1.68 -10.79 -0.64
CA SER A 11 2.70 -10.38 -1.61
C SER A 11 2.80 -8.85 -1.64
N PRO A 12 3.97 -8.25 -1.37
CA PRO A 12 4.13 -6.80 -1.42
C PRO A 12 3.81 -6.22 -2.80
N ALA A 13 4.18 -6.92 -3.88
CA ALA A 13 3.90 -6.47 -5.24
C ALA A 13 2.40 -6.46 -5.56
N SER A 14 1.66 -7.48 -5.11
CA SER A 14 0.20 -7.55 -5.30
C SER A 14 -0.52 -6.45 -4.52
N VAL A 15 -0.14 -6.23 -3.26
CA VAL A 15 -0.68 -5.12 -2.45
C VAL A 15 -0.33 -3.78 -3.09
N ALA A 16 0.90 -3.63 -3.60
CA ALA A 16 1.33 -2.39 -4.24
C ALA A 16 0.53 -2.06 -5.50
N GLY A 17 0.19 -3.07 -6.29
CA GLY A 17 -0.68 -2.92 -7.46
C GLY A 17 -2.09 -2.45 -7.07
N ALA A 18 -2.65 -3.00 -5.99
CA ALA A 18 -3.95 -2.57 -5.47
C ALA A 18 -3.91 -1.10 -5.01
N VAL A 19 -2.88 -0.71 -4.24
CA VAL A 19 -2.67 0.68 -3.79
C VAL A 19 -2.55 1.62 -4.99
N ALA A 20 -1.73 1.27 -5.99
CA ALA A 20 -1.53 2.11 -7.17
C ALA A 20 -2.79 2.26 -8.01
N GLY A 21 -3.60 1.20 -8.14
CA GLY A 21 -4.90 1.24 -8.81
C GLY A 21 -5.87 2.18 -8.08
N MET A 22 -6.04 1.98 -6.78
CA MET A 22 -6.94 2.82 -5.96
C MET A 22 -6.56 4.31 -6.01
N ILE A 23 -5.26 4.64 -5.97
CA ILE A 23 -4.79 6.04 -6.06
C ILE A 23 -5.11 6.65 -7.43
N LYS A 24 -4.92 5.88 -8.52
CA LYS A 24 -5.27 6.34 -9.88
C LYS A 24 -6.78 6.57 -10.03
N ASP A 25 -7.58 5.77 -9.34
CA ASP A 25 -9.04 5.89 -9.31
C ASP A 25 -9.53 7.01 -8.35
N GLY A 26 -8.61 7.73 -7.69
CA GLY A 26 -8.95 8.78 -6.72
C GLY A 26 -9.57 8.24 -5.43
N VAL A 27 -9.42 6.93 -5.17
CA VAL A 27 -9.97 6.26 -3.99
C VAL A 27 -8.98 6.36 -2.82
N PRO A 28 -9.41 6.81 -1.64
CA PRO A 28 -8.58 6.80 -0.44
C PRO A 28 -8.06 5.39 -0.11
N VAL A 29 -6.78 5.28 0.20
CA VAL A 29 -6.14 4.02 0.56
C VAL A 29 -5.92 3.97 2.07
N GLU A 30 -6.43 2.92 2.69
CA GLU A 30 -6.14 2.56 4.08
C GLU A 30 -5.57 1.15 4.10
N ILE A 31 -4.48 0.94 4.85
CA ILE A 31 -3.85 -0.37 5.02
C ILE A 31 -3.89 -0.73 6.50
N GLN A 32 -4.46 -1.89 6.81
CA GLN A 32 -4.46 -2.45 8.15
C GLN A 32 -3.58 -3.68 8.20
N SER A 33 -2.69 -3.73 9.18
CA SER A 33 -1.76 -4.83 9.37
C SER A 33 -1.57 -5.11 10.86
N VAL A 34 -1.50 -6.40 11.22
CA VAL A 34 -1.33 -6.84 12.61
C VAL A 34 -0.12 -7.77 12.70
N GLY A 35 0.82 -7.41 13.57
CA GLY A 35 2.07 -8.14 13.78
C GLY A 35 3.19 -7.74 12.82
N ALA A 36 4.44 -7.92 13.27
CA ALA A 36 5.64 -7.42 12.59
C ALA A 36 5.78 -7.88 11.13
N GLY A 37 5.44 -9.15 10.84
CA GLY A 37 5.51 -9.69 9.49
C GLY A 37 4.53 -8.99 8.53
N ALA A 38 3.32 -8.70 8.99
CA ALA A 38 2.31 -8.00 8.19
C ALA A 38 2.70 -6.54 7.93
N VAL A 39 3.19 -5.85 8.97
CA VAL A 39 3.67 -4.46 8.86
C VAL A 39 4.82 -4.37 7.85
N ASN A 40 5.77 -5.31 7.88
CA ASN A 40 6.87 -5.37 6.92
C ASN A 40 6.36 -5.50 5.47
N GLN A 41 5.36 -6.35 5.22
CA GLN A 41 4.79 -6.50 3.88
C GLN A 41 4.04 -5.25 3.44
N ALA A 42 3.33 -4.57 4.35
CA ALA A 42 2.63 -3.32 4.08
C ALA A 42 3.60 -2.20 3.69
N VAL A 43 4.67 -2.00 4.46
CA VAL A 43 5.67 -0.96 4.20
C VAL A 43 6.42 -1.23 2.88
N LYS A 44 6.78 -2.48 2.59
CA LYS A 44 7.35 -2.86 1.28
C LYS A 44 6.39 -2.53 0.13
N ALA A 45 5.10 -2.84 0.29
CA ALA A 45 4.09 -2.55 -0.71
C ALA A 45 3.99 -1.04 -0.97
N ILE A 46 3.96 -0.20 0.07
CA ILE A 46 3.95 1.26 -0.05
C ILE A 46 5.17 1.75 -0.85
N ALA A 47 6.36 1.24 -0.55
CA ALA A 47 7.58 1.61 -1.28
C ALA A 47 7.50 1.23 -2.77
N ILE A 48 7.00 0.04 -3.08
CA ILE A 48 6.82 -0.44 -4.46
C ILE A 48 5.75 0.39 -5.19
N SER A 49 4.63 0.72 -4.55
CA SER A 49 3.57 1.57 -5.13
C SER A 49 4.09 2.92 -5.56
N ARG A 50 4.99 3.53 -4.78
CA ARG A 50 5.64 4.79 -5.17
C ARG A 50 6.44 4.63 -6.48
N GLY A 51 7.11 3.48 -6.67
CA GLY A 51 7.76 3.14 -7.94
C GLY A 51 6.79 2.97 -9.12
N PHE A 52 5.56 2.49 -8.89
CA PHE A 52 4.53 2.37 -9.94
C PHE A 52 3.89 3.72 -10.30
N LEU A 53 3.84 4.65 -9.35
CA LEU A 53 3.16 5.94 -9.49
C LEU A 53 4.08 7.08 -9.94
N SER A 54 5.36 7.02 -9.57
CA SER A 54 6.35 8.04 -9.94
C SER A 54 6.46 8.29 -11.46
N PRO A 55 6.44 7.26 -12.34
CA PRO A 55 6.50 7.47 -13.79
C PRO A 55 5.30 8.22 -14.39
N VAL A 56 4.17 8.27 -13.68
CA VAL A 56 2.98 9.03 -14.11
C VAL A 56 2.84 10.35 -13.35
N GLY A 57 3.90 10.80 -12.69
CA GLY A 57 3.94 12.10 -11.99
C GLY A 57 3.18 12.13 -10.66
N ILE A 58 2.85 10.96 -10.09
CA ILE A 58 2.18 10.86 -8.80
C ILE A 58 3.19 10.42 -7.74
N ASP A 59 3.36 11.24 -6.69
CA ASP A 59 4.10 10.85 -5.49
C ASP A 59 3.13 10.61 -4.33
N ILE A 60 3.52 9.73 -3.40
CA ILE A 60 2.65 9.29 -2.32
C ILE A 60 3.34 9.41 -0.96
N VAL A 61 2.54 9.67 0.06
CA VAL A 61 2.96 9.69 1.46
C VAL A 61 2.15 8.66 2.26
N CYS A 62 2.76 8.10 3.31
CA CYS A 62 2.10 7.22 4.24
C CYS A 62 2.14 7.86 5.63
N ILE A 63 0.99 7.86 6.31
CA ILE A 63 0.84 8.36 7.67
C ILE A 63 0.44 7.18 8.56
N PRO A 64 1.35 6.64 9.39
CA PRO A 64 1.03 5.53 10.28
C PRO A 64 0.14 5.99 11.45
N SER A 65 -0.76 5.12 11.90
CA SER A 65 -1.59 5.29 13.10
C SER A 65 -1.85 3.92 13.75
N PHE A 66 -2.27 3.92 15.03
CA PHE A 66 -2.64 2.74 15.80
C PHE A 66 -4.15 2.70 16.05
#